data_AF-A0A2P6TW46-F1
#
_entry.id   AF-A0A2P6TW46-F1
#
_cell.length_a   1.000
_cell.length_b   1.000
_cell.length_c   1.000
_cell.angle_alpha   90.00
_cell.angle_beta   90.00
_cell.angle_gamma   90.00
#
_symmetry.space_group_name_H-M   'P 1'
#
loop_
_entity.id
_entity.type
_entity.pdbx_description
1 polymer ?
#
loop_
_entity_poly.entity_id
_entity_poly.type
_entity_poly.pdbx_seq_one_letter_code
_entity_poly.pdbx_strand_id
1 'polypeptide(L)'
;MELPSLGSFDSAQPEAFYLGLQAEELLATADALLVVQGQGLRDQQPAAKRARQGGTSSQGAAPAPAAAAAAREPAVLEQALEEYSLREVALFLRLVYRPDDASPSRLYFELGSLAGAASLAHQLDAPRVLKSLVAAMEGTVKSLESHSLLAAWLAAAERCQLDGLRAYCIHRLAELLLSDRNSDRLAGTKKHKRTGLERAMDDVKQLQDVSRESLQVLVGALLSGARNAVGRAADAPSRTFGQGRRGGRGMHIGPSTTATSAATYLPGLGSIRQVLSAAGEAQQAAAGNRDADDSEVEAVLNSMEGDESSGAQAEDEEGSSADD
;
A
#
# COMPACT_ATOMS: atom_id res chain seq x y z
N MET A 1 6.94 19.82 12.64
CA MET A 1 7.16 18.55 13.36
C MET A 1 7.82 17.59 12.38
N GLU A 2 9.07 17.18 12.65
CA GLU A 2 9.73 16.15 11.85
C GLU A 2 9.04 14.82 12.13
N LEU A 3 8.46 14.19 11.10
CA LEU A 3 7.91 12.86 11.24
C LEU A 3 9.10 11.90 11.45
N PRO A 4 9.07 11.04 12.49
CA PRO A 4 10.14 10.08 12.70
C PRO A 4 10.32 9.24 11.44
N SER A 5 11.56 9.13 10.96
CA SER A 5 11.89 8.24 9.84
C SER A 5 11.45 6.82 10.21
N LEU A 6 11.18 5.98 9.21
CA LEU A 6 10.76 4.59 9.47
C LEU A 6 11.85 3.79 10.25
N GLY A 7 13.02 4.35 10.50
CA GLY A 7 14.15 3.59 11.03
C GLY A 7 14.77 2.72 9.94
N SER A 8 16.05 2.42 10.06
CA SER A 8 16.72 1.51 9.13
C SER A 8 16.23 0.08 9.36
N PHE A 9 15.89 -0.61 8.28
CA PHE A 9 15.62 -2.05 8.33
C PHE A 9 16.89 -2.83 8.69
N ASP A 10 16.84 -3.60 9.78
CA ASP A 10 17.90 -4.53 10.19
C ASP A 10 17.39 -5.97 10.04
N SER A 11 18.04 -6.74 9.17
CA SER A 11 17.71 -8.16 8.95
C SER A 11 18.06 -9.07 10.13
N ALA A 12 18.87 -8.62 11.08
CA ALA A 12 19.13 -9.37 12.30
C ALA A 12 18.02 -9.20 13.34
N GLN A 13 17.24 -8.12 13.25
CA GLN A 13 16.13 -7.80 14.14
C GLN A 13 14.95 -7.21 13.35
N PRO A 14 14.35 -7.98 12.42
CA PRO A 14 13.25 -7.48 11.59
C PRO A 14 12.05 -7.01 12.43
N GLU A 15 11.86 -7.56 13.62
CA GLU A 15 10.76 -7.21 14.55
C GLU A 15 10.83 -5.77 15.03
N ALA A 16 12.02 -5.24 15.24
CA ALA A 16 12.21 -3.84 15.62
C ALA A 16 11.67 -2.90 14.53
N PHE A 17 11.75 -3.31 13.25
CA PHE A 17 11.29 -2.52 12.13
C PHE A 17 9.76 -2.44 12.04
N TYR A 18 9.02 -3.52 12.29
CA TYR A 18 7.56 -3.51 12.12
C TYR A 18 6.77 -3.31 13.42
N LEU A 19 7.32 -3.67 14.59
CA LEU A 19 6.66 -3.47 15.88
C LEU A 19 7.03 -2.13 16.54
N GLY A 20 8.17 -1.54 16.18
CA GLY A 20 8.64 -0.28 16.75
C GLY A 20 8.86 -0.36 18.27
N LEU A 21 8.43 0.68 18.99
CA LEU A 21 8.63 0.78 20.46
C LEU A 21 7.83 -0.27 21.25
N GLN A 22 6.81 -0.88 20.66
CA GLN A 22 5.97 -1.89 21.30
C GLN A 22 6.48 -3.32 21.06
N ALA A 23 7.70 -3.49 20.53
CA ALA A 23 8.24 -4.80 20.19
C ALA A 23 8.21 -5.78 21.36
N GLU A 24 8.63 -5.38 22.56
CA GLU A 24 8.67 -6.30 23.72
C GLU A 24 7.27 -6.76 24.14
N GLU A 25 6.32 -5.83 24.25
CA GLU A 25 4.92 -6.14 24.60
C GLU A 25 4.27 -7.01 23.52
N LEU A 26 4.54 -6.71 22.25
CA LEU A 26 3.93 -7.43 21.13
C LEU A 26 4.58 -8.81 20.91
N LEU A 27 5.86 -8.99 21.17
CA LEU A 27 6.50 -10.30 21.08
C LEU A 27 6.07 -11.24 22.19
N ALA A 28 5.71 -10.71 23.36
CA ALA A 28 5.23 -11.51 24.49
C ALA A 28 3.87 -12.20 24.22
N THR A 29 3.04 -11.65 23.32
CA THR A 29 1.72 -12.22 23.01
C THR A 29 1.58 -12.80 21.59
N ALA A 30 2.70 -12.93 20.87
CA ALA A 30 2.74 -13.57 19.56
C ALA A 30 2.40 -15.07 19.65
N ASP A 31 1.45 -15.51 18.81
CA ASP A 31 0.97 -16.88 18.73
C ASP A 31 1.12 -17.48 17.31
N ALA A 32 1.66 -16.71 16.37
CA ALA A 32 2.04 -17.16 15.04
C ALA A 32 3.52 -16.86 14.74
N LEU A 33 4.12 -17.70 13.90
CA LEU A 33 5.50 -17.51 13.41
C LEU A 33 5.47 -17.60 11.89
N LEU A 34 5.61 -16.45 11.23
CA LEU A 34 5.84 -16.35 9.80
C LEU A 34 7.31 -16.70 9.55
N VAL A 35 7.63 -17.64 8.66
CA VAL A 35 9.03 -17.94 8.33
C VAL A 35 9.29 -17.49 6.90
N VAL A 36 10.29 -16.64 6.71
CA VAL A 36 10.67 -16.02 5.44
C VAL A 36 12.14 -16.25 5.22
N GLN A 37 12.50 -16.98 4.16
CA GLN A 37 13.90 -17.30 3.82
C GLN A 37 14.69 -17.92 4.99
N GLY A 38 14.03 -18.77 5.78
CA GLY A 38 14.63 -19.41 6.97
C GLY A 38 14.72 -18.52 8.21
N GLN A 39 14.24 -17.27 8.15
CA GLN A 39 14.11 -16.40 9.32
C GLN A 39 12.67 -16.38 9.83
N GLY A 40 12.48 -16.60 11.13
CA GLY A 40 11.17 -16.56 11.77
C GLY A 40 10.81 -15.15 12.24
N LEU A 41 9.78 -14.56 11.63
CA LEU A 41 9.08 -13.36 12.06
C LEU A 41 7.91 -13.75 12.98
N ARG A 42 7.84 -13.19 14.18
CA ARG A 42 6.73 -13.45 15.10
C ARG A 42 5.56 -12.51 14.82
N ASP A 43 4.35 -13.07 14.79
CA ASP A 43 3.10 -12.35 14.52
C ASP A 43 2.07 -12.64 15.62
N GLN A 44 1.26 -11.64 15.96
CA GLN A 44 0.14 -11.78 16.89
C GLN A 44 -1.17 -12.04 16.14
N GLN A 45 -1.91 -13.07 16.55
CA GLN A 45 -3.35 -13.02 16.46
C GLN A 45 -3.85 -12.03 17.50
N PRO A 46 -4.71 -11.08 17.11
CA PRO A 46 -5.35 -10.20 18.07
C PRO A 46 -6.17 -11.01 19.08
N ALA A 47 -6.00 -10.69 20.36
CA ALA A 47 -6.73 -11.27 21.47
C ALA A 47 -8.27 -11.13 21.37
N ALA A 48 -8.79 -10.28 20.46
CA ALA A 48 -10.22 -10.05 20.24
C ALA A 48 -11.02 -11.32 19.90
N LYS A 49 -10.39 -12.37 19.34
CA LYS A 49 -11.05 -13.67 19.11
C LYS A 49 -11.23 -14.49 20.38
N ARG A 50 -10.39 -14.33 21.41
CA ARG A 50 -10.57 -15.04 22.70
C ARG A 50 -11.81 -14.55 23.46
N ALA A 51 -12.17 -13.28 23.34
CA ALA A 51 -13.36 -12.74 24.01
C ALA A 51 -14.67 -13.14 23.29
N ARG A 52 -14.69 -13.18 21.95
CA ARG A 52 -15.92 -13.48 21.19
C ARG A 52 -16.30 -14.96 21.15
N GLN A 53 -15.36 -15.90 21.30
CA GLN A 53 -15.70 -17.32 21.49
C GLN A 53 -16.24 -17.63 22.90
N GLY A 54 -16.11 -16.72 23.87
CA GLY A 54 -16.70 -16.86 25.21
C GLY A 54 -18.08 -16.23 25.39
N GLY A 55 -18.66 -15.61 24.35
CA GLY A 55 -19.78 -14.66 24.51
C GLY A 55 -21.19 -15.13 24.17
N THR A 56 -21.42 -16.37 23.71
CA THR A 56 -22.79 -16.82 23.37
C THR A 56 -23.13 -18.17 24.01
N SER A 57 -24.17 -18.13 24.85
CA SER A 57 -24.89 -19.24 25.48
C SER A 57 -24.35 -19.74 26.83
N SER A 58 -24.46 -18.88 27.84
CA SER A 58 -24.69 -19.29 29.23
C SER A 58 -26.10 -19.90 29.38
N GLN A 59 -26.33 -21.10 28.87
CA GLN A 59 -27.40 -21.98 29.35
C GLN A 59 -26.88 -23.43 29.38
N GLY A 60 -26.33 -23.82 30.54
CA GLY A 60 -26.35 -25.22 30.99
C GLY A 60 -25.25 -26.17 30.50
N ALA A 61 -24.07 -25.71 30.08
CA ALA A 61 -22.97 -26.61 29.75
C ALA A 61 -22.16 -26.98 31.00
N ALA A 62 -22.12 -28.28 31.29
CA ALA A 62 -21.32 -28.93 32.33
C ALA A 62 -19.84 -28.46 32.31
N PRO A 63 -19.14 -28.47 33.46
CA PRO A 63 -17.75 -28.05 33.55
C PRO A 63 -16.89 -28.85 32.56
N ALA A 64 -16.51 -28.20 31.47
CA ALA A 64 -15.56 -28.77 30.54
C ALA A 64 -14.23 -28.98 31.29
N PRO A 65 -13.65 -30.19 31.24
CA PRO A 65 -12.39 -30.46 31.92
C PRO A 65 -11.37 -29.45 31.41
N ALA A 66 -10.57 -28.91 32.34
CA ALA A 66 -9.43 -28.05 32.07
C ALA A 66 -8.47 -28.80 31.14
N ALA A 67 -8.75 -28.74 29.84
CA ALA A 67 -7.92 -29.31 28.80
C ALA A 67 -6.63 -28.52 28.87
N ALA A 68 -5.58 -29.21 29.34
CA ALA A 68 -4.22 -28.72 29.36
C ALA A 68 -3.98 -27.89 28.11
N ALA A 69 -3.52 -26.65 28.31
CA ALA A 69 -3.08 -25.77 27.24
C ALA A 69 -1.90 -26.45 26.55
N ALA A 70 -2.18 -27.42 25.68
CA ALA A 70 -1.22 -28.03 24.80
C ALA A 70 -0.62 -26.87 24.01
N ALA A 71 0.67 -26.66 24.20
CA ALA A 71 1.44 -25.64 23.50
C ALA A 71 1.12 -25.78 22.00
N ARG A 72 0.31 -24.86 21.48
CA ARG A 72 -0.01 -24.84 20.06
C ARG A 72 1.29 -24.51 19.36
N GLU A 73 1.79 -25.46 18.57
CA GLU A 73 2.93 -25.20 17.70
C GLU A 73 2.56 -24.03 16.78
N PRO A 74 3.46 -23.04 16.64
CA PRO A 74 3.20 -21.89 15.80
C PRO A 74 2.98 -22.33 14.36
N ALA A 75 1.96 -21.79 13.71
CA ALA A 75 1.70 -22.10 12.31
C ALA A 75 2.81 -21.47 11.44
N VAL A 76 3.64 -22.31 10.83
CA VAL A 76 4.75 -21.91 9.95
C VAL A 76 4.23 -21.70 8.52
N LEU A 77 4.57 -20.55 7.93
CA LEU A 77 4.03 -20.09 6.64
C LEU A 77 5.12 -19.84 5.59
N GLU A 78 6.02 -20.81 5.41
CA GLU A 78 7.17 -20.69 4.50
C GLU A 78 6.77 -20.55 3.04
N GLN A 79 5.90 -21.46 2.56
CA GLN A 79 5.64 -21.59 1.13
C GLN A 79 4.91 -20.39 0.51
N ALA A 80 4.08 -19.70 1.30
CA ALA A 80 3.36 -18.51 0.81
C ALA A 80 4.26 -17.27 0.70
N LEU A 81 5.41 -17.27 1.38
CA LEU A 81 6.30 -16.13 1.51
C LEU A 81 7.64 -16.31 0.76
N GLU A 82 7.82 -17.44 0.08
CA GLU A 82 9.07 -17.80 -0.60
C GLU A 82 9.46 -16.81 -1.71
N GLU A 83 8.48 -16.22 -2.39
CA GLU A 83 8.68 -15.24 -3.46
C GLU A 83 9.02 -13.83 -2.97
N TYR A 84 8.99 -13.59 -1.66
CA TYR A 84 9.13 -12.26 -1.08
C TYR A 84 10.40 -12.13 -0.25
N SER A 85 11.02 -10.97 -0.32
CA SER A 85 12.12 -10.61 0.55
C SER A 85 11.63 -10.38 1.97
N LEU A 86 12.51 -10.62 2.95
CA LEU A 86 12.25 -10.32 4.35
C LEU A 86 11.80 -8.86 4.56
N ARG A 87 12.38 -7.92 3.80
CA ARG A 87 12.06 -6.50 3.86
C ARG A 87 10.63 -6.21 3.38
N GLU A 88 10.18 -6.85 2.30
CA GLU A 88 8.80 -6.69 1.79
C GLU A 88 7.77 -7.23 2.78
N VAL A 89 8.05 -8.39 3.40
CA VAL A 89 7.17 -8.96 4.44
C VAL A 89 7.15 -8.08 5.67
N ALA A 90 8.32 -7.60 6.13
CA ALA A 90 8.40 -6.70 7.28
C ALA A 90 7.69 -5.36 7.01
N LEU A 91 7.82 -4.81 5.79
CA LEU A 91 7.09 -3.61 5.38
C LEU A 91 5.57 -3.84 5.37
N PHE A 92 5.11 -4.97 4.84
CA PHE A 92 3.70 -5.35 4.88
C PHE A 92 3.19 -5.42 6.33
N LEU A 93 3.89 -6.17 7.20
CA LEU A 93 3.54 -6.29 8.62
C LEU A 93 3.53 -4.93 9.30
N ARG A 94 4.49 -4.06 9.00
CA ARG A 94 4.52 -2.71 9.54
C ARG A 94 3.28 -1.93 9.18
N LEU A 95 2.80 -2.02 7.95
CA LEU A 95 1.59 -1.31 7.53
C LEU A 95 0.31 -1.93 8.08
N VAL A 96 0.34 -3.22 8.43
CA VAL A 96 -0.71 -3.86 9.21
C VAL A 96 -0.72 -3.28 10.62
N TYR A 97 0.41 -3.33 11.33
CA TYR A 97 0.52 -2.87 12.72
C TYR A 97 0.51 -1.33 12.89
N ARG A 98 0.87 -0.57 11.87
CA ARG A 98 1.03 0.89 11.93
C ARG A 98 0.53 1.50 10.62
N PRO A 99 -0.79 1.54 10.40
CA PRO A 99 -1.36 2.07 9.16
C PRO A 99 -0.96 3.52 8.89
N ASP A 100 -0.71 4.31 9.94
CA ASP A 100 -0.26 5.71 9.84
C ASP A 100 1.15 5.85 9.24
N ASP A 101 1.91 4.75 9.17
CA ASP A 101 3.21 4.71 8.48
C ASP A 101 3.05 4.65 6.95
N ALA A 102 1.83 4.42 6.42
CA ALA A 102 1.56 4.34 4.98
C ALA A 102 1.56 5.69 4.24
N SER A 103 2.05 6.77 4.86
CA SER A 103 2.16 8.08 4.20
C SER A 103 3.19 8.05 3.05
N PRO A 104 2.96 8.77 1.94
CA PRO A 104 3.90 8.78 0.80
C PRO A 104 5.32 9.22 1.17
N SER A 105 5.46 10.18 2.09
CA SER A 105 6.77 10.67 2.54
C SER A 105 7.57 9.62 3.30
N ARG A 106 6.91 8.81 4.12
CA ARG A 106 7.56 7.70 4.84
C ARG A 106 7.92 6.56 3.88
N LEU A 107 7.02 6.20 2.99
CA LEU A 107 7.20 5.11 2.03
C LEU A 107 8.20 5.42 0.91
N TYR A 108 8.62 6.68 0.75
CA TYR A 108 9.63 7.09 -0.21
C TYR A 108 10.97 6.35 -0.05
N PHE A 109 11.34 5.97 1.17
CA PHE A 109 12.58 5.20 1.41
C PHE A 109 12.42 3.70 1.15
N GLU A 110 11.19 3.25 0.93
CA GLU A 110 10.80 1.85 0.78
C GLU A 110 10.30 1.54 -0.64
N LEU A 111 10.51 2.44 -1.61
CA LEU A 111 9.97 2.31 -2.97
C LEU A 111 10.29 0.95 -3.61
N GLY A 112 11.49 0.43 -3.38
CA GLY A 112 11.94 -0.87 -3.88
C GLY A 112 11.16 -2.07 -3.33
N SER A 113 10.51 -1.93 -2.17
CA SER A 113 9.75 -2.97 -1.50
C SER A 113 8.22 -2.78 -1.60
N LEU A 114 7.74 -1.65 -2.13
CA LEU A 114 6.28 -1.40 -2.25
C LEU A 114 5.59 -2.40 -3.17
N ALA A 115 6.23 -2.82 -4.25
CA ALA A 115 5.66 -3.77 -5.22
C ALA A 115 5.39 -5.15 -4.58
N GLY A 116 6.36 -5.69 -3.83
CA GLY A 116 6.18 -6.92 -3.07
C GLY A 116 5.16 -6.77 -1.95
N ALA A 117 5.21 -5.68 -1.19
CA ALA A 117 4.25 -5.41 -0.12
C ALA A 117 2.80 -5.29 -0.64
N ALA A 118 2.59 -4.68 -1.81
CA ALA A 118 1.27 -4.58 -2.44
C ALA A 118 0.77 -5.96 -2.92
N SER A 119 1.67 -6.76 -3.49
CA SER A 119 1.37 -8.13 -3.92
C SER A 119 0.98 -9.02 -2.73
N LEU A 120 1.72 -8.93 -1.62
CA LEU A 120 1.38 -9.57 -0.34
C LEU A 120 0.01 -9.11 0.17
N ALA A 121 -0.24 -7.80 0.20
CA ALA A 121 -1.51 -7.26 0.67
C ALA A 121 -2.69 -7.76 -0.18
N HIS A 122 -2.51 -7.91 -1.49
CA HIS A 122 -3.52 -8.50 -2.37
C HIS A 122 -3.72 -10.00 -2.10
N GLN A 123 -2.64 -10.79 -2.04
CA GLN A 123 -2.67 -12.23 -1.81
C GLN A 123 -3.32 -12.59 -0.46
N LEU A 124 -2.99 -11.81 0.56
CA LEU A 124 -3.48 -11.92 1.93
C LEU A 124 -4.80 -11.19 2.19
N ASP A 125 -5.42 -10.63 1.16
CA ASP A 125 -6.74 -9.97 1.23
C ASP A 125 -6.81 -8.88 2.31
N ALA A 126 -5.80 -8.00 2.30
CA ALA A 126 -5.65 -6.84 3.18
C ALA A 126 -5.96 -5.54 2.42
N PRO A 127 -7.22 -5.27 2.04
CA PRO A 127 -7.58 -4.19 1.11
C PRO A 127 -7.23 -2.79 1.62
N ARG A 128 -7.19 -2.59 2.95
CA ARG A 128 -6.81 -1.30 3.55
C ARG A 128 -5.33 -0.99 3.36
N VAL A 129 -4.48 -1.98 3.60
CA VAL A 129 -3.04 -1.89 3.38
C VAL A 129 -2.78 -1.70 1.89
N LEU A 130 -3.43 -2.51 1.04
CA LEU A 130 -3.33 -2.40 -0.41
C LEU A 130 -3.71 -1.00 -0.91
N LYS A 131 -4.85 -0.45 -0.46
CA LYS A 131 -5.29 0.90 -0.83
C LYS A 131 -4.26 1.98 -0.45
N SER A 132 -3.66 1.86 0.73
CA SER A 132 -2.69 2.83 1.22
C SER A 132 -1.37 2.76 0.44
N LEU A 133 -0.90 1.54 0.14
CA LEU A 133 0.24 1.30 -0.73
C LEU A 133 0.01 1.86 -2.14
N VAL A 134 -1.16 1.61 -2.74
CA VAL A 134 -1.51 2.14 -4.07
C VAL A 134 -1.51 3.66 -4.07
N ALA A 135 -2.12 4.30 -3.06
CA ALA A 135 -2.12 5.75 -2.96
C ALA A 135 -0.69 6.32 -2.85
N ALA A 136 0.19 5.66 -2.09
CA ALA A 136 1.59 6.07 -1.97
C ALA A 136 2.36 5.88 -3.29
N MET A 137 2.15 4.77 -4.00
CA MET A 137 2.75 4.51 -5.31
C MET A 137 2.27 5.54 -6.34
N GLU A 138 0.97 5.82 -6.43
CA GLU A 138 0.43 6.83 -7.33
C GLU A 138 0.99 8.24 -7.04
N GLY A 139 1.14 8.58 -5.76
CA GLY A 139 1.73 9.86 -5.33
C GLY A 139 3.21 10.03 -5.68
N THR A 140 3.94 8.93 -5.90
CA THR A 140 5.39 8.93 -6.13
C THR A 140 5.79 8.51 -7.55
N VAL A 141 4.87 7.95 -8.35
CA VAL A 141 5.09 7.62 -9.77
C VAL A 141 5.64 8.80 -10.56
N LYS A 142 5.15 10.01 -10.32
CA LYS A 142 5.58 11.21 -11.08
C LYS A 142 7.02 11.62 -10.79
N SER A 143 7.52 11.36 -9.57
CA SER A 143 8.90 11.65 -9.17
C SER A 143 9.86 10.50 -9.47
N LEU A 144 9.34 9.34 -9.89
CA LEU A 144 10.18 8.21 -10.25
C LEU A 144 10.87 8.44 -11.59
N GLU A 145 12.19 8.30 -11.57
CA GLU A 145 13.08 8.36 -12.74
C GLU A 145 13.66 6.99 -13.11
N SER A 146 13.45 5.97 -12.26
CA SER A 146 13.99 4.63 -12.47
C SER A 146 13.05 3.74 -13.30
N HIS A 147 13.54 3.32 -14.47
CA HIS A 147 12.84 2.38 -15.36
C HIS A 147 12.56 1.03 -14.69
N SER A 148 13.55 0.45 -13.99
CA SER A 148 13.41 -0.87 -13.36
C SER A 148 12.36 -0.85 -12.25
N LEU A 149 12.31 0.24 -11.48
CA LEU A 149 11.35 0.38 -10.39
C LEU A 149 9.92 0.56 -10.91
N LEU A 150 9.73 1.38 -11.94
CA LEU A 150 8.42 1.52 -12.60
C LEU A 150 7.96 0.21 -13.27
N ALA A 151 8.88 -0.58 -13.82
CA ALA A 151 8.56 -1.88 -14.38
C ALA A 151 8.12 -2.89 -13.30
N ALA A 152 8.81 -2.91 -12.15
CA ALA A 152 8.42 -3.73 -11.01
C ALA A 152 7.02 -3.34 -10.49
N TRP A 153 6.72 -2.03 -10.46
CA TRP A 153 5.41 -1.52 -10.06
C TRP A 153 4.32 -1.85 -11.07
N LEU A 154 4.64 -1.78 -12.36
CA LEU A 154 3.74 -2.21 -13.43
C LEU A 154 3.41 -3.69 -13.30
N ALA A 155 4.41 -4.56 -13.10
CA ALA A 155 4.19 -6.00 -12.92
C ALA A 155 3.37 -6.30 -11.64
N ALA A 156 3.60 -5.56 -10.55
CA ALA A 156 2.78 -5.67 -9.34
C ALA A 156 1.32 -5.21 -9.58
N ALA A 157 1.13 -4.10 -10.30
CA ALA A 157 -0.20 -3.59 -10.64
C ALA A 157 -0.97 -4.59 -11.51
N GLU A 158 -0.32 -5.25 -12.46
CA GLU A 158 -0.93 -6.31 -13.26
C GLU A 158 -1.35 -7.51 -12.41
N ARG A 159 -0.43 -8.05 -11.58
CA ARG A 159 -0.71 -9.19 -10.70
C ARG A 159 -1.86 -8.91 -9.73
N CYS A 160 -1.93 -7.68 -9.23
CA CYS A 160 -2.95 -7.25 -8.28
C CYS A 160 -4.23 -6.68 -8.93
N GLN A 161 -4.31 -6.67 -10.27
CA GLN A 161 -5.43 -6.11 -11.04
C GLN A 161 -5.73 -4.62 -10.69
N LEU A 162 -4.68 -3.83 -10.52
CA LEU A 162 -4.73 -2.41 -10.18
C LEU A 162 -4.64 -1.56 -11.46
N ASP A 163 -5.73 -1.54 -12.24
CA ASP A 163 -5.76 -0.91 -13.57
C ASP A 163 -5.34 0.57 -13.58
N GLY A 164 -5.72 1.33 -12.55
CA GLY A 164 -5.33 2.74 -12.41
C GLY A 164 -3.81 2.90 -12.30
N LEU A 165 -3.20 2.23 -11.32
CA LEU A 165 -1.76 2.23 -11.11
C LEU A 165 -1.00 1.69 -12.34
N ARG A 166 -1.53 0.64 -12.98
CA ARG A 166 -0.99 0.07 -14.22
C ARG A 166 -0.92 1.13 -15.33
N ALA A 167 -2.03 1.85 -15.58
CA ALA A 167 -2.07 2.90 -16.59
C ALA A 167 -1.09 4.04 -16.28
N TYR A 168 -1.00 4.46 -15.00
CA TYR A 168 -0.04 5.46 -14.54
C TYR A 168 1.41 5.04 -14.80
N CYS A 169 1.78 3.79 -14.46
CA CYS A 169 3.13 3.28 -14.67
C CYS A 169 3.49 3.22 -16.17
N ILE A 170 2.59 2.72 -17.02
CA ILE A 170 2.80 2.67 -18.48
C ILE A 170 3.03 4.08 -19.04
N HIS A 171 2.20 5.04 -18.63
CA HIS A 171 2.33 6.41 -19.09
C HIS A 171 3.68 7.01 -18.67
N ARG A 172 4.05 6.86 -17.39
CA ARG A 172 5.30 7.39 -16.87
C ARG A 172 6.53 6.76 -17.55
N LEU A 173 6.51 5.45 -17.76
CA LEU A 173 7.56 4.76 -18.52
C LEU A 173 7.69 5.31 -19.94
N ALA A 174 6.56 5.55 -20.63
CA ALA A 174 6.57 6.15 -21.95
C ALA A 174 7.18 7.56 -21.94
N GLU A 175 6.85 8.39 -20.94
CA GLU A 175 7.42 9.73 -20.77
C GLU A 175 8.94 9.69 -20.56
N LEU A 176 9.44 8.81 -19.68
CA LEU A 176 10.86 8.67 -19.41
C LEU A 176 11.64 8.24 -20.65
N LEU A 177 11.18 7.20 -21.35
CA LEU A 177 11.79 6.71 -22.59
C LEU A 177 11.80 7.78 -23.70
N LEU A 178 10.77 8.62 -23.77
CA LEU A 178 10.73 9.74 -24.71
C LEU A 178 11.63 10.91 -24.30
N SER A 179 11.82 11.11 -22.99
CA SER A 179 12.68 12.17 -22.44
C SER A 179 14.15 11.85 -22.67
N ASP A 180 14.58 10.61 -22.43
CA ASP A 180 15.93 10.12 -22.72
C ASP A 180 16.26 10.23 -24.22
N ARG A 181 15.27 10.03 -25.08
CA ARG A 181 15.44 10.24 -26.53
C ARG A 181 15.74 11.70 -26.89
N ASN A 182 15.19 12.66 -26.13
CA ASN A 182 15.39 14.09 -26.40
C ASN A 182 16.73 14.59 -25.86
N SER A 183 17.21 14.05 -24.75
CA SER A 183 18.55 14.38 -24.22
C SER A 183 19.66 13.95 -25.18
N ASP A 184 19.56 12.76 -25.78
CA ASP A 184 20.52 12.27 -26.79
C ASP A 184 20.56 13.14 -28.06
N ARG A 185 19.42 13.73 -28.45
CA ARG A 185 19.35 14.63 -29.62
C ARG A 185 20.05 15.96 -29.36
N LEU A 186 19.97 16.49 -28.15
CA LEU A 186 20.60 17.74 -27.75
C LEU A 186 22.13 17.62 -27.69
N ALA A 187 22.65 16.41 -27.42
CA ALA A 187 24.10 16.13 -27.40
C ALA A 187 24.79 16.22 -28.77
N GLY A 188 24.07 16.48 -29.87
CA GLY A 188 24.65 16.96 -31.14
C GLY A 188 25.54 15.97 -31.89
N THR A 189 25.60 14.69 -31.50
CA THR A 189 26.44 13.69 -32.17
C THR A 189 25.79 13.25 -33.49
N LYS A 190 26.13 13.95 -34.58
CA LYS A 190 25.58 13.78 -35.94
C LYS A 190 25.72 12.37 -36.56
N LYS A 191 26.35 11.41 -35.89
CA LYS A 191 26.63 10.06 -36.43
C LYS A 191 25.58 9.00 -36.12
N HIS A 192 24.55 9.30 -35.34
CA HIS A 192 23.60 8.31 -34.86
C HIS A 192 22.17 8.81 -35.10
N LYS A 193 21.62 8.46 -36.29
CA LYS A 193 20.24 8.77 -36.67
C LYS A 193 19.28 7.57 -36.53
N ARG A 194 19.83 6.39 -36.20
CA ARG A 194 19.09 5.13 -35.98
C ARG A 194 18.54 4.97 -34.54
N THR A 195 18.63 5.97 -33.68
CA THR A 195 19.21 5.72 -32.34
C THR A 195 18.35 6.02 -31.12
N GLY A 196 17.10 6.48 -31.27
CA GLY A 196 16.21 6.67 -30.11
C GLY A 196 15.20 5.53 -29.93
N LEU A 197 14.53 5.16 -31.02
CA LEU A 197 13.48 4.15 -30.98
C LEU A 197 14.06 2.74 -30.82
N GLU A 198 15.16 2.40 -31.49
CA GLU A 198 15.84 1.11 -31.33
C GLU A 198 16.28 0.92 -29.87
N ARG A 199 16.86 1.97 -29.26
CA ARG A 199 17.24 1.99 -27.84
C ARG A 199 16.04 1.81 -26.91
N ALA A 200 14.98 2.60 -27.09
CA ALA A 200 13.76 2.45 -26.30
C ALA A 200 13.12 1.06 -26.47
N MET A 201 13.18 0.47 -27.66
CA MET A 201 12.72 -0.90 -27.88
C MET A 201 13.63 -1.94 -27.21
N ASP A 202 14.94 -1.69 -27.14
CA ASP A 202 15.86 -2.55 -26.40
C ASP A 202 15.64 -2.42 -24.89
N ASP A 203 15.35 -1.23 -24.38
CA ASP A 203 14.96 -1.02 -22.97
C ASP A 203 13.64 -1.73 -22.66
N VAL A 204 12.65 -1.66 -23.57
CA VAL A 204 11.39 -2.41 -23.46
C VAL A 204 11.63 -3.93 -23.48
N LYS A 205 12.62 -4.45 -24.23
CA LYS A 205 12.99 -5.87 -24.20
C LYS A 205 13.64 -6.29 -22.87
N GLN A 206 14.27 -5.36 -22.16
CA GLN A 206 14.82 -5.63 -20.83
C GLN A 206 13.73 -5.73 -19.75
N LEU A 207 12.50 -5.28 -20.04
CA LEU A 207 11.34 -5.43 -19.17
C LEU A 207 10.74 -6.85 -19.25
N GLN A 208 11.53 -7.86 -18.90
CA GLN A 208 11.17 -9.28 -19.05
C GLN A 208 9.96 -9.70 -18.19
N ASP A 209 9.69 -8.97 -17.11
CA ASP A 209 8.62 -9.30 -16.14
C ASP A 209 7.27 -8.64 -16.45
N VAL A 210 7.18 -7.85 -17.52
CA VAL A 210 5.95 -7.11 -17.89
C VAL A 210 5.12 -7.93 -18.87
N SER A 211 3.80 -7.98 -18.67
CA SER A 211 2.92 -8.71 -19.59
C SER A 211 3.01 -8.19 -21.03
N ARG A 212 2.81 -9.10 -21.99
CA ARG A 212 2.76 -8.77 -23.42
C ARG A 212 1.74 -7.66 -23.72
N GLU A 213 0.61 -7.65 -23.00
CA GLU A 213 -0.43 -6.65 -23.19
C GLU A 213 0.05 -5.26 -22.79
N SER A 214 0.68 -5.11 -21.63
CA SER A 214 1.23 -3.81 -21.22
C SER A 214 2.40 -3.37 -22.09
N LEU A 215 3.22 -4.30 -22.58
CA LEU A 215 4.24 -3.98 -23.59
C LEU A 215 3.60 -3.44 -24.88
N GLN A 216 2.49 -4.03 -25.35
CA GLN A 216 1.76 -3.51 -26.52
C GLN A 216 1.19 -2.11 -26.27
N VAL A 217 0.61 -1.86 -25.10
CA VAL A 217 0.09 -0.54 -24.72
C VAL A 217 1.23 0.48 -24.64
N LEU A 218 2.36 0.10 -24.03
CA LEU A 218 3.56 0.93 -23.93
C LEU A 218 4.11 1.29 -25.31
N VAL A 219 4.27 0.31 -26.21
CA VAL A 219 4.70 0.55 -27.59
C VAL A 219 3.70 1.46 -28.33
N GLY A 220 2.39 1.23 -28.14
CA GLY A 220 1.35 2.11 -28.68
C GLY A 220 1.46 3.56 -28.17
N ALA A 221 1.74 3.74 -26.87
CA ALA A 221 1.96 5.05 -26.27
C ALA A 221 3.23 5.74 -26.80
N LEU A 222 4.30 4.98 -27.02
CA LEU A 222 5.54 5.47 -27.64
C LEU A 222 5.34 5.91 -29.09
N LEU A 223 4.62 5.11 -29.89
CA LEU A 223 4.35 5.41 -31.31
C LEU A 223 3.38 6.57 -31.49
N SER A 224 2.38 6.70 -30.62
CA SER A 224 1.42 7.80 -30.63
C SER A 224 1.97 9.11 -30.04
N GLY A 225 3.18 9.07 -29.47
CA GLY A 225 3.87 10.22 -28.90
C GLY A 225 3.17 10.76 -27.65
N ALA A 226 2.99 9.90 -26.64
CA ALA A 226 2.55 10.10 -25.23
C ALA A 226 1.41 11.11 -24.92
N ARG A 227 1.44 12.31 -25.48
CA ARG A 227 0.48 13.41 -25.25
C ARG A 227 -0.98 13.07 -25.52
N ASN A 228 -1.27 12.09 -26.40
CA ASN A 228 -2.65 11.73 -26.75
C ASN A 228 -3.18 10.49 -26.02
N ALA A 229 -2.35 9.75 -25.28
CA ALA A 229 -2.75 8.48 -24.64
C ALA A 229 -3.42 8.69 -23.27
N VAL A 230 -3.04 9.72 -22.52
CA VAL A 230 -3.53 10.02 -21.16
C VAL A 230 -5.02 10.33 -21.14
N GLY A 231 -5.49 11.12 -22.10
CA GLY A 231 -6.89 11.56 -22.14
C GLY A 231 -7.90 10.44 -22.38
N ARG A 232 -7.46 9.21 -22.73
CA ARG A 232 -8.37 8.06 -22.88
C ARG A 232 -8.22 7.01 -21.78
N ALA A 233 -7.03 6.88 -21.19
CA ALA A 233 -6.79 5.92 -20.11
C ALA A 233 -7.28 6.44 -18.75
N ALA A 234 -7.15 7.75 -18.49
CA ALA A 234 -7.66 8.37 -17.26
C ALA A 234 -9.20 8.54 -17.26
N ASP A 235 -9.80 8.68 -18.45
CA ASP A 235 -11.26 8.76 -18.63
C ASP A 235 -11.94 7.39 -18.76
N ALA A 236 -11.17 6.29 -18.79
CA ALA A 236 -11.75 4.98 -18.58
C ALA A 236 -12.24 4.95 -17.13
N PRO A 237 -13.56 4.80 -16.86
CA PRO A 237 -14.06 4.83 -15.50
C PRO A 237 -13.37 3.70 -14.76
N SER A 238 -12.47 4.09 -13.84
CA SER A 238 -11.95 3.17 -12.85
C SER A 238 -13.19 2.59 -12.21
N ARG A 239 -13.42 1.28 -12.40
CA ARG A 239 -14.45 0.57 -11.67
C ARG A 239 -14.01 0.60 -10.22
N THR A 240 -14.28 1.72 -9.56
CA THR A 240 -14.09 1.90 -8.15
C THR A 240 -14.78 0.72 -7.50
N PHE A 241 -14.04 -0.02 -6.70
CA PHE A 241 -14.50 -1.08 -5.82
C PHE A 241 -15.49 -0.48 -4.81
N GLY A 242 -16.67 -0.12 -5.30
CA GLY A 242 -17.80 0.29 -4.51
C GLY A 242 -18.54 -0.97 -4.12
N GLN A 243 -18.46 -1.33 -2.85
CA GLN A 243 -19.44 -2.19 -2.21
C GLN A 243 -20.82 -1.52 -2.33
N GLY A 244 -21.51 -1.76 -3.44
CA GLY A 244 -22.85 -1.26 -3.73
C GLY A 244 -23.86 -2.40 -3.66
N ARG A 245 -24.51 -2.51 -2.50
CA ARG A 245 -25.71 -3.33 -2.29
C ARG A 245 -26.78 -3.02 -3.34
N ARG A 246 -27.39 -4.11 -3.85
CA ARG A 246 -28.79 -4.27 -4.31
C ARG A 246 -29.38 -3.24 -5.28
N GLY A 247 -29.72 -3.77 -6.46
CA GLY A 247 -31.09 -3.70 -6.98
C GLY A 247 -31.22 -3.14 -8.38
N GLY A 248 -31.52 -4.00 -9.37
CA GLY A 248 -32.06 -3.53 -10.65
C GLY A 248 -31.75 -4.38 -11.87
N ARG A 249 -32.65 -5.31 -12.16
CA ARG A 249 -33.03 -5.91 -13.47
C ARG A 249 -32.08 -5.69 -14.68
N GLY A 250 -31.49 -6.82 -15.11
CA GLY A 250 -31.86 -7.46 -16.37
C GLY A 250 -31.45 -6.77 -17.68
N MET A 251 -30.25 -7.11 -18.18
CA MET A 251 -30.00 -7.19 -19.62
C MET A 251 -28.93 -8.24 -19.89
N HIS A 252 -29.30 -9.29 -20.61
CA HIS A 252 -28.40 -10.35 -21.06
C HIS A 252 -27.49 -9.81 -22.17
N ILE A 253 -26.21 -9.62 -21.86
CA ILE A 253 -25.13 -9.52 -22.85
C ILE A 253 -24.22 -10.73 -22.60
N GLY A 254 -23.98 -11.51 -23.65
CA GLY A 254 -23.29 -12.80 -23.61
C GLY A 254 -21.84 -12.73 -23.10
N PRO A 255 -21.29 -13.87 -22.64
CA PRO A 255 -19.98 -13.91 -22.00
C PRO A 255 -18.87 -13.75 -23.05
N SER A 256 -18.06 -12.70 -22.90
CA SER A 256 -16.79 -12.54 -23.61
C SER A 256 -15.63 -12.70 -22.63
N THR A 257 -14.73 -13.63 -22.98
CA THR A 257 -13.40 -13.90 -22.42
C THR A 257 -13.30 -14.11 -20.91
N THR A 258 -13.25 -15.38 -20.53
CA THR A 258 -12.70 -15.87 -19.27
C THR A 258 -11.23 -15.44 -19.13
N ALA A 259 -10.98 -14.38 -18.35
CA ALA A 259 -9.72 -14.25 -17.66
C ALA A 259 -9.69 -15.34 -16.59
N THR A 260 -8.90 -16.38 -16.82
CA THR A 260 -8.60 -17.40 -15.82
C THR A 260 -7.84 -16.71 -14.69
N SER A 261 -8.57 -16.26 -13.67
CA SER A 261 -7.98 -15.83 -12.41
C SER A 261 -7.28 -17.04 -11.80
N ALA A 262 -5.98 -17.15 -12.05
CA ALA A 262 -5.08 -18.07 -11.36
C ALA A 262 -4.89 -17.57 -9.92
N ALA A 263 -5.98 -17.49 -9.15
CA ALA A 263 -5.88 -17.50 -7.71
C ALA A 263 -5.54 -18.95 -7.35
N THR A 264 -4.24 -19.28 -7.44
CA THR A 264 -3.71 -20.52 -6.87
C THR A 264 -4.09 -20.51 -5.41
N TYR A 265 -5.12 -21.27 -5.07
CA TYR A 265 -5.63 -21.41 -3.72
C TYR A 265 -4.56 -22.19 -2.94
N LEU A 266 -3.61 -21.47 -2.35
CA LEU A 266 -2.61 -22.08 -1.49
C LEU A 266 -3.34 -22.51 -0.20
N PRO A 267 -3.40 -23.82 0.11
CA PRO A 267 -3.96 -24.29 1.36
C PRO A 267 -3.14 -23.71 2.52
N GLY A 268 -3.77 -22.92 3.39
CA GLY A 268 -3.10 -22.23 4.51
C GLY A 268 -3.40 -20.73 4.58
N LEU A 269 -3.63 -20.06 3.44
CA LEU A 269 -3.92 -18.62 3.40
C LEU A 269 -5.20 -18.23 4.16
N GLY A 270 -6.16 -19.14 4.28
CA GLY A 270 -7.40 -18.89 5.03
C GLY A 270 -7.17 -18.60 6.51
N SER A 271 -6.16 -19.22 7.13
CA SER A 271 -5.77 -18.92 8.51
C SER A 271 -5.14 -17.53 8.61
N ILE A 272 -4.27 -17.17 7.66
CA ILE A 272 -3.59 -15.86 7.61
C ILE A 272 -4.59 -14.73 7.41
N ARG A 273 -5.51 -14.87 6.45
CA ARG A 273 -6.59 -13.89 6.22
C ARG A 273 -7.38 -13.65 7.49
N GLN A 274 -7.68 -14.72 8.23
CA GLN A 274 -8.40 -14.63 9.49
C GLN A 274 -7.59 -13.97 10.62
N VAL A 275 -6.27 -14.13 10.63
CA VAL A 275 -5.35 -13.46 11.57
C VAL A 275 -5.31 -11.96 11.27
N LEU A 276 -4.99 -11.61 10.03
CA LEU A 276 -4.80 -10.23 9.58
C LEU A 276 -6.11 -9.43 9.60
N SER A 277 -7.22 -10.04 9.19
CA SER A 277 -8.54 -9.40 9.27
C SER A 277 -8.90 -9.06 10.71
N ALA A 278 -8.61 -9.97 11.64
CA ALA A 278 -8.87 -9.69 13.04
C ALA A 278 -7.91 -8.59 13.55
N ALA A 279 -6.63 -8.60 13.14
CA ALA A 279 -5.62 -7.66 13.64
C ALA A 279 -6.02 -6.24 13.26
N GLY A 280 -6.46 -6.06 12.00
CA GLY A 280 -7.01 -4.80 11.51
C GLY A 280 -8.28 -4.35 12.23
N GLU A 281 -9.17 -5.28 12.63
CA GLU A 281 -10.37 -4.95 13.43
C GLU A 281 -10.02 -4.50 14.86
N ALA A 282 -9.09 -5.20 15.52
CA ALA A 282 -8.68 -4.89 16.89
C ALA A 282 -7.99 -3.53 16.99
N GLN A 283 -7.14 -3.19 16.03
CA GLN A 283 -6.52 -1.87 15.97
C GLN A 283 -7.51 -0.76 15.65
N GLN A 284 -8.52 -1.02 14.82
CA GLN A 284 -9.56 -0.03 14.57
C GLN A 284 -10.38 0.25 15.83
N ALA A 285 -10.66 -0.76 16.66
CA ALA A 285 -11.30 -0.57 17.96
C ALA A 285 -10.43 0.26 18.91
N ALA A 286 -9.11 0.07 18.90
CA ALA A 286 -8.18 0.86 19.70
C ALA A 286 -8.04 2.31 19.19
N ALA A 287 -8.05 2.52 17.87
CA ALA A 287 -7.96 3.85 17.26
C ALA A 287 -9.25 4.66 17.45
N GLY A 288 -10.42 4.03 17.25
CA GLY A 288 -11.71 4.70 17.43
C GLY A 288 -11.98 5.15 18.87
N ASN A 289 -11.31 4.56 19.86
CA ASN A 289 -11.37 5.04 21.24
C ASN A 289 -10.50 6.30 21.47
N ARG A 290 -9.45 6.52 20.67
CA ARG A 290 -8.60 7.72 20.80
C ARG A 290 -9.25 8.97 20.23
N ASP A 291 -9.98 8.84 19.13
CA ASP A 291 -10.73 9.97 18.53
C ASP A 291 -11.86 10.47 19.44
N ALA A 292 -12.37 9.63 20.35
CA ALA A 292 -13.37 10.02 21.34
C ALA A 292 -12.79 10.91 22.45
N ASP A 293 -11.57 10.59 22.93
CA ASP A 293 -10.91 11.38 23.99
C ASP A 293 -10.47 12.76 23.48
N ASP A 294 -9.98 12.88 22.24
CA ASP A 294 -9.58 14.19 21.67
C ASP A 294 -10.78 15.12 21.43
N SER A 295 -11.97 14.56 21.18
CA SER A 295 -13.20 15.36 21.04
C SER A 295 -13.69 15.98 22.35
N GLU A 296 -13.36 15.37 23.51
CA GLU A 296 -13.68 15.92 24.83
C GLU A 296 -12.69 17.03 25.23
N VAL A 297 -11.43 16.93 24.80
CA VAL A 297 -10.40 17.97 25.04
C VAL A 297 -10.67 19.23 24.21
N GLU A 298 -11.08 19.11 22.95
CA GLU A 298 -11.48 20.29 22.15
C GLU A 298 -12.76 20.97 22.67
N ALA A 299 -13.71 20.23 23.24
CA ALA A 299 -14.90 20.82 23.85
C ALA A 299 -14.58 21.62 25.13
N VAL A 300 -13.57 21.21 25.90
CA VAL A 300 -13.07 21.93 27.07
C VAL A 300 -12.30 23.19 26.66
N LEU A 301 -11.46 23.11 25.61
CA LEU A 301 -10.71 24.26 25.11
C LEU A 301 -11.61 25.33 24.48
N ASN A 302 -12.61 24.93 23.69
CA ASN A 302 -13.60 25.86 23.13
C ASN A 302 -14.55 26.47 24.18
N SER A 303 -14.63 25.90 25.39
CA SER A 303 -15.38 26.51 26.51
C SER A 303 -14.56 27.54 27.30
N MET A 304 -13.24 27.63 27.09
CA MET A 304 -12.38 28.61 27.77
C MET A 304 -12.11 29.89 26.95
N GLU A 305 -12.41 29.92 25.65
CA GLU A 305 -12.19 31.10 24.79
C GLU A 305 -13.42 32.05 24.69
N GLY A 306 -14.45 31.83 25.50
CA GLY A 306 -15.73 32.54 25.43
C GLY A 306 -15.87 33.82 26.24
N ASP A 307 -14.79 34.44 26.75
CA ASP A 307 -14.92 35.62 27.63
C ASP A 307 -13.78 36.67 27.53
N GLU A 308 -13.33 37.00 26.31
CA GLU A 308 -12.53 38.22 26.07
C GLU A 308 -13.23 39.11 25.05
N SER A 309 -14.38 39.64 25.47
CA SER A 309 -15.00 40.80 24.86
C SER A 309 -14.41 42.08 25.43
N SER A 310 -14.06 42.98 24.52
CA SER A 310 -13.99 44.45 24.66
C SER A 310 -12.65 45.10 25.00
N GLY A 311 -12.31 46.07 24.13
CA GLY A 311 -11.23 47.05 24.27
C GLY A 311 -10.09 46.80 23.29
N ALA A 312 -9.58 47.73 22.50
CA ALA A 312 -9.83 49.14 22.31
C ALA A 312 -9.05 49.61 21.05
N GLN A 313 -9.50 50.72 20.45
CA GLN A 313 -8.72 51.78 19.76
C GLN A 313 -7.82 51.35 18.58
N ALA A 314 -8.07 51.72 17.32
CA ALA A 314 -8.17 53.07 16.73
C ALA A 314 -6.94 53.95 16.99
N GLU A 315 -5.90 53.81 16.14
CA GLU A 315 -4.95 54.85 15.67
C GLU A 315 -4.50 54.37 14.27
N ASP A 316 -4.93 54.97 13.15
CA ASP A 316 -4.41 56.19 12.53
C ASP A 316 -2.88 56.27 12.54
N GLU A 317 -2.24 55.96 11.41
CA GLU A 317 -1.04 56.68 10.97
C GLU A 317 -0.82 56.55 9.45
N GLU A 318 -1.16 57.65 8.76
CA GLU A 318 -0.65 58.00 7.44
C GLU A 318 0.88 58.13 7.50
N GLY A 319 1.59 57.31 6.75
CA GLY A 319 3.05 57.36 6.64
C GLY A 319 3.50 57.52 5.19
N SER A 320 3.32 58.74 4.67
CA SER A 320 3.94 59.25 3.44
C SER A 320 5.46 59.35 3.58
N SER A 321 6.22 58.76 2.65
CA SER A 321 7.51 59.33 2.23
C SER A 321 7.93 58.76 0.88
N ALA A 322 7.94 59.66 -0.09
CA ALA A 322 8.74 59.59 -1.30
C ALA A 322 10.25 59.74 -0.98
N ASP A 323 11.07 59.71 -2.04
CA ASP A 323 12.54 59.81 -2.15
C ASP A 323 13.21 58.44 -2.34
N ASP A 324 14.01 58.14 -3.37
CA ASP A 324 14.65 58.90 -4.46
C ASP A 324 14.91 57.92 -5.63
#